data_AF-A0A641AMH8-F1
#
_entry.id   AF-A0A641AMH8-F1
#
_cell.length_a   1.000
_cell.length_b   1.000
_cell.length_c   1.000
_cell.angle_alpha   90.00
_cell.angle_beta   90.00
_cell.angle_gamma   90.00
#
_symmetry.space_group_name_H-M   'P 1'
#
loop_
_entity.id
_entity.type
_entity.pdbx_description
1 polymer ?
#
loop_
_entity_poly.entity_id
_entity_poly.type
_entity_poly.pdbx_seq_one_letter_code
_entity_poly.pdbx_strand_id
1 'polypeptide(L)'
;MMTAASRLTMVLAAIVLLAGCAGGDGGGAADAGLGGRPSADAIASAIEDGVSGLGASPTQADCAAKLVVDSDMSDEAIGRYVGEGNPGYVDPDDYAFTQSDREAFDELGRALGSECGVQQGAG
;
A
#
# COMPACT_ATOMS: atom_id res chain seq x y z
N MET A 1 17.08 -61.67 15.26
CA MET A 1 16.44 -61.73 13.94
C MET A 1 16.12 -60.30 13.53
N MET A 2 16.91 -59.77 12.59
CA MET A 2 16.63 -58.51 11.89
C MET A 2 15.41 -58.70 10.99
N THR A 3 14.58 -57.67 10.79
CA THR A 3 14.25 -57.01 9.50
C THR A 3 12.99 -56.15 9.64
N ALA A 4 12.95 -55.08 8.82
CA ALA A 4 11.79 -54.32 8.31
C ALA A 4 11.43 -53.04 9.08
N ALA A 5 11.12 -51.92 8.43
CA ALA A 5 11.28 -51.49 7.04
C ALA A 5 11.02 -49.98 7.08
N SER A 6 11.86 -49.21 6.38
CA SER A 6 11.66 -47.79 6.15
C SER A 6 10.43 -47.58 5.25
N ARG A 7 9.48 -46.74 5.68
CA ARG A 7 8.61 -45.97 4.79
C ARG A 7 8.38 -44.58 5.35
N LEU A 8 8.90 -43.60 4.60
CA LEU A 8 8.52 -42.20 4.64
C LEU A 8 6.99 -42.08 4.57
N THR A 9 6.39 -41.46 5.58
CA THR A 9 5.08 -40.81 5.43
C THR A 9 5.23 -39.39 5.95
N MET A 10 5.64 -38.52 5.04
CA MET A 10 5.35 -37.09 5.07
C MET A 10 3.83 -36.95 5.15
N VAL A 11 3.29 -36.14 6.08
CA VAL A 11 2.05 -35.36 5.90
C VAL A 11 1.65 -34.63 7.19
N LEU A 12 1.45 -33.32 7.01
CA LEU A 12 0.67 -32.36 7.79
C LEU A 12 1.06 -32.12 9.26
N ALA A 13 2.05 -31.25 9.46
CA ALA A 13 2.04 -30.35 10.60
C ALA A 13 0.92 -29.32 10.40
N ALA A 14 -0.24 -29.58 11.00
CA ALA A 14 -1.26 -28.57 11.23
C ALA A 14 -0.74 -27.60 12.29
N ILE A 15 -0.01 -26.58 11.86
CA ILE A 15 0.35 -25.46 12.71
C ILE A 15 -0.86 -24.54 12.77
N VAL A 16 -1.72 -24.79 13.75
CA VAL A 16 -2.69 -23.80 14.24
C VAL A 16 -1.91 -22.84 15.13
N LEU A 17 -1.34 -21.79 14.55
CA LEU A 17 -0.88 -20.63 15.31
C LEU A 17 -2.07 -19.69 15.49
N LEU A 18 -2.81 -19.88 16.58
CA LEU A 18 -3.54 -18.80 17.22
C LEU A 18 -2.51 -17.85 17.86
N ALA A 19 -2.09 -16.85 17.10
CA ALA A 19 -1.34 -15.69 17.59
C ALA A 19 -1.72 -14.46 16.77
N GLY A 20 -2.05 -13.36 17.46
CA GLY A 20 -2.47 -12.05 16.93
C GLY A 20 -3.80 -11.64 17.56
N CYS A 21 -3.88 -10.96 18.72
CA CYS A 21 -3.27 -9.67 19.04
C CYS A 21 -3.61 -8.67 17.91
N ALA A 22 -4.60 -7.80 18.05
CA ALA A 22 -4.44 -6.56 18.83
C ALA A 22 -2.99 -6.07 18.75
N GLY A 23 -2.61 -5.53 17.59
CA GLY A 23 -1.24 -5.12 17.25
C GLY A 23 -0.36 -6.32 16.89
N GLY A 24 0.08 -6.40 15.63
CA GLY A 24 0.96 -7.49 15.21
C GLY A 24 1.32 -7.43 13.73
N ASP A 25 2.53 -6.91 13.47
CA ASP A 25 3.49 -7.34 12.47
C ASP A 25 3.11 -8.59 11.65
N GLY A 26 2.52 -8.35 10.49
CA GLY A 26 2.41 -9.31 9.38
C GLY A 26 3.46 -8.97 8.34
N GLY A 27 4.67 -9.50 8.53
CA GLY A 27 5.80 -9.32 7.62
C GLY A 27 5.52 -9.83 6.21
N GLY A 28 5.30 -8.88 5.32
CA GLY A 28 5.73 -8.95 3.93
C GLY A 28 6.85 -7.92 3.76
N ALA A 29 8.04 -8.21 4.29
CA ALA A 29 9.27 -7.62 3.80
C ALA A 29 9.52 -8.14 2.38
N ALA A 30 8.69 -7.73 1.43
CA ALA A 30 9.11 -7.58 0.07
C ALA A 30 9.77 -6.20 0.02
N ASP A 31 11.08 -6.20 0.21
CA ASP A 31 11.92 -5.12 -0.29
C ASP A 31 11.49 -3.69 0.12
N ALA A 32 11.55 -3.36 1.42
CA ALA A 32 11.68 -1.95 1.84
C ALA A 32 13.14 -1.46 1.61
N GLY A 33 13.74 -1.92 0.51
CA GLY A 33 14.77 -1.17 -0.16
C GLY A 33 14.15 0.13 -0.64
N LEU A 34 14.99 1.14 -0.72
CA LEU A 34 14.68 2.42 -1.31
C LEU A 34 14.15 2.18 -2.76
N GLY A 35 12.83 2.11 -2.98
CA GLY A 35 12.24 2.08 -4.34
C GLY A 35 11.08 1.10 -4.66
N GLY A 36 10.17 0.76 -3.73
CA GLY A 36 8.99 -0.06 -4.05
C GLY A 36 7.64 0.68 -3.88
N ARG A 37 6.70 0.48 -4.81
CA ARG A 37 5.34 1.06 -4.76
C ARG A 37 4.62 0.74 -3.44
N PRO A 38 4.10 1.74 -2.71
CA PRO A 38 3.23 1.52 -1.55
C PRO A 38 2.02 0.65 -1.88
N SER A 39 1.55 -0.14 -0.91
CA SER A 39 0.35 -0.97 -1.10
C SER A 39 -0.92 -0.13 -1.14
N ALA A 40 -1.96 -0.63 -1.83
CA ALA A 40 -3.28 0.02 -1.87
C ALA A 40 -3.83 0.27 -0.46
N ASP A 41 -3.67 -0.67 0.48
CA ASP A 41 -4.16 -0.52 1.86
C ASP A 41 -3.45 0.62 2.61
N ALA A 42 -2.14 0.80 2.39
CA ALA A 42 -1.37 1.88 2.98
C ALA A 42 -1.78 3.24 2.39
N ILE A 43 -2.04 3.28 1.08
CA ILE A 43 -2.53 4.48 0.41
C ILE A 43 -3.94 4.82 0.88
N ALA A 44 -4.84 3.84 1.01
CA ALA A 44 -6.19 4.06 1.51
C ALA A 44 -6.15 4.62 2.93
N SER A 45 -5.35 4.02 3.81
CA SER A 45 -5.17 4.50 5.19
C SER A 45 -4.66 5.95 5.23
N ALA A 46 -3.66 6.30 4.40
CA ALA A 46 -3.16 7.67 4.28
C ALA A 46 -4.20 8.69 3.74
N ILE A 47 -5.18 8.22 2.95
CA ILE A 47 -6.29 9.03 2.44
C ILE A 47 -7.38 9.19 3.50
N GLU A 48 -7.73 8.14 4.23
CA GLU A 48 -8.67 8.20 5.35
C GLU A 48 -8.18 9.11 6.46
N ASP A 49 -6.89 8.99 6.82
CA ASP A 49 -6.25 9.79 7.86
C ASP A 49 -6.02 11.25 7.43
N GLY A 50 -6.22 11.56 6.14
CA GLY A 50 -6.03 12.90 5.57
C GLY A 50 -4.57 13.33 5.44
N VAL A 51 -3.61 12.43 5.71
CA VAL A 51 -2.16 12.68 5.59
C VAL A 51 -1.77 13.02 4.15
N SER A 52 -2.45 12.42 3.19
CA SER A 52 -2.31 12.70 1.75
C SER A 52 -3.01 14.00 1.28
N GLY A 53 -3.69 14.72 2.18
CA GLY A 53 -4.45 15.94 1.88
C GLY A 53 -5.84 15.69 1.29
N LEU A 54 -6.22 14.45 1.01
CA LEU A 54 -7.48 14.09 0.34
C LEU A 54 -8.62 13.62 1.25
N GLY A 55 -8.41 13.61 2.57
CA GLY A 55 -9.38 13.28 3.64
C GLY A 55 -10.75 12.81 3.16
N ALA A 56 -10.90 11.49 2.95
CA ALA A 56 -12.09 10.90 2.33
C ALA A 56 -12.75 9.85 3.23
N SER A 57 -14.01 9.50 2.94
CA SER A 57 -14.67 8.36 3.59
C SER A 57 -13.98 7.03 3.21
N PRO A 58 -14.11 5.95 4.01
CA PRO A 58 -13.38 4.69 3.74
C PRO A 58 -13.62 4.11 2.34
N THR A 59 -14.88 4.14 1.87
CA THR A 59 -15.23 3.68 0.51
C THR A 59 -14.59 4.54 -0.58
N GLN A 60 -14.43 5.84 -0.34
CA GLN A 60 -13.76 6.75 -1.25
C GLN A 60 -12.25 6.57 -1.23
N ALA A 61 -11.67 6.33 -0.04
CA ALA A 61 -10.26 6.06 0.13
C ALA A 61 -9.83 4.75 -0.54
N ASP A 62 -10.61 3.68 -0.40
CA ASP A 62 -10.37 2.40 -1.11
C ASP A 62 -10.42 2.55 -2.63
N CYS A 63 -11.37 3.34 -3.14
CA CYS A 63 -11.47 3.63 -4.56
C CYS A 63 -10.27 4.45 -5.03
N ALA A 64 -9.93 5.51 -4.28
CA ALA A 64 -8.82 6.39 -4.57
C ALA A 64 -7.48 5.67 -4.55
N ALA A 65 -7.26 4.79 -3.57
CA ALA A 65 -6.04 4.00 -3.46
C ALA A 65 -5.83 3.08 -4.65
N LYS A 66 -6.89 2.48 -5.20
CA LYS A 66 -6.80 1.68 -6.42
C LYS A 66 -6.37 2.53 -7.61
N LEU A 67 -6.98 3.71 -7.79
CA LEU A 67 -6.59 4.63 -8.85
C LEU A 67 -5.14 5.12 -8.70
N VAL A 68 -4.68 5.38 -7.48
CA VAL A 68 -3.28 5.76 -7.21
C VAL A 68 -2.34 4.61 -7.60
N VAL A 69 -2.64 3.37 -7.20
CA VAL A 69 -1.84 2.19 -7.55
C VAL A 69 -1.85 1.91 -9.05
N ASP A 70 -2.97 2.15 -9.73
CA ASP A 70 -3.11 1.95 -11.18
C ASP A 70 -2.57 3.14 -12.00
N SER A 71 -2.17 4.24 -11.35
CA SER A 71 -1.66 5.43 -12.02
C SER A 71 -0.25 5.24 -12.57
N ASP A 72 0.07 6.05 -13.59
CA ASP A 72 1.42 6.17 -14.19
C ASP A 72 2.40 6.96 -13.31
N MET A 73 2.04 7.30 -12.07
CA MET A 73 2.97 7.92 -11.13
C MET A 73 4.13 6.97 -10.83
N SER A 74 5.32 7.53 -10.61
CA SER A 74 6.44 6.74 -10.09
C SER A 74 6.19 6.28 -8.65
N ASP A 75 6.87 5.21 -8.26
CA ASP A 75 6.76 4.63 -6.92
C ASP A 75 7.20 5.63 -5.85
N GLU A 76 8.22 6.44 -6.15
CA GLU A 76 8.69 7.53 -5.29
C GLU A 76 7.64 8.65 -5.18
N ALA A 77 6.93 8.96 -6.26
CA ALA A 77 5.87 9.94 -6.24
C ALA A 77 4.68 9.48 -5.39
N ILE A 78 4.30 8.21 -5.49
CA ILE A 78 3.27 7.60 -4.63
C ILE A 78 3.75 7.54 -3.17
N GLY A 79 5.02 7.19 -2.96
CA GLY A 79 5.64 7.19 -1.64
C GLY A 79 5.63 8.57 -0.98
N ARG A 80 5.90 9.64 -1.73
CA ARG A 80 5.78 11.00 -1.22
C ARG A 80 4.33 11.38 -0.91
N TYR A 81 3.37 10.86 -1.67
CA TYR A 81 1.94 11.14 -1.52
C TYR A 81 1.33 10.53 -0.25
N VAL A 82 1.73 9.32 0.14
CA VAL A 82 1.19 8.66 1.36
C VAL A 82 1.63 9.34 2.66
N GLY A 83 2.68 10.16 2.62
CA GLY A 83 3.14 10.98 3.74
C GLY A 83 3.78 10.22 4.91
N GLU A 84 4.40 10.97 5.82
CA GLU A 84 5.24 10.44 6.90
C GLU A 84 4.44 9.49 7.82
N GLY A 85 5.06 8.37 8.18
CA GLY A 85 4.43 7.34 9.03
C GLY A 85 3.78 6.20 8.25
N ASN A 86 3.68 6.28 6.92
CA ASN A 86 3.16 5.22 6.06
C ASN A 86 4.27 4.38 5.42
N PRO A 87 4.04 3.07 5.20
CA PRO A 87 5.01 2.22 4.52
C PRO A 87 5.21 2.68 3.08
N GLY A 88 6.48 2.76 2.66
CA GLY A 88 6.86 3.28 1.36
C GLY A 88 6.89 4.81 1.27
N TYR A 89 6.76 5.52 2.40
CA TYR A 89 6.95 6.97 2.44
C TYR A 89 8.33 7.37 1.88
N VAL A 90 8.34 8.42 1.07
CA VAL A 90 9.55 9.05 0.53
C VAL A 90 9.62 10.50 1.01
N ASP A 91 10.75 10.85 1.64
CA ASP A 91 10.97 12.19 2.18
C ASP A 91 10.95 13.24 1.06
N PRO A 92 10.30 14.38 1.27
CA PRO A 92 10.26 15.44 0.29
C PRO A 92 11.61 16.03 -0.10
N ASP A 93 12.63 15.92 0.75
CA ASP A 93 14.01 16.34 0.45
C ASP A 93 14.77 15.30 -0.39
N ASP A 94 14.32 14.04 -0.38
CA ASP A 94 14.95 12.93 -1.13
C ASP A 94 14.36 12.74 -2.53
N TYR A 95 13.17 13.30 -2.80
CA TYR A 95 12.51 13.16 -4.09
C TYR A 95 11.69 14.39 -4.48
N ALA A 96 11.92 14.89 -5.70
CA ALA A 96 11.14 15.96 -6.31
C ALA A 96 10.31 15.43 -7.48
N PHE A 97 9.01 15.74 -7.50
CA PHE A 97 8.11 15.34 -8.58
C PHE A 97 8.63 15.79 -9.95
N THR A 98 8.75 14.83 -10.86
CA THR A 98 9.09 15.09 -12.25
C THR A 98 7.91 15.71 -12.99
N GLN A 99 8.10 16.05 -14.26
CA GLN A 99 6.99 16.49 -15.09
C GLN A 99 5.96 15.36 -15.30
N SER A 100 6.41 14.13 -15.54
CA SER A 100 5.54 12.99 -15.76
C SER A 100 4.66 12.70 -14.55
N ASP A 101 5.19 12.80 -13.33
CA ASP A 101 4.41 12.58 -12.11
C ASP A 101 3.31 13.63 -11.95
N ARG A 102 3.59 14.89 -12.31
CA ARG A 102 2.60 15.98 -12.24
C ARG A 102 1.46 15.75 -13.23
N GLU A 103 1.79 15.31 -14.44
CA GLU A 103 0.79 14.96 -15.46
C GLU A 103 -0.06 13.77 -15.00
N ALA A 104 0.56 12.74 -14.43
CA ALA A 104 -0.14 11.60 -13.84
C ALA A 104 -1.03 12.01 -12.65
N PHE A 105 -0.57 12.95 -11.81
CA PHE A 105 -1.39 13.52 -10.72
C PHE A 105 -2.62 14.27 -11.22
N ASP A 106 -2.48 15.05 -12.29
CA ASP A 106 -3.61 15.78 -12.89
C ASP A 106 -4.65 14.81 -13.48
N GLU A 107 -4.20 13.72 -14.10
CA GLU A 107 -5.08 12.66 -14.61
C GLU A 107 -5.77 11.90 -13.47
N LEU A 108 -4.99 11.49 -12.46
CA LEU A 108 -5.49 10.88 -11.23
C LEU A 108 -6.53 11.77 -10.55
N GLY A 109 -6.29 13.08 -10.42
CA GLY A 109 -7.23 14.02 -9.82
C GLY A 109 -8.58 14.07 -10.55
N ARG A 110 -8.59 13.93 -11.88
CA ARG A 110 -9.82 13.84 -12.67
C ARG A 110 -10.53 12.52 -12.43
N ALA A 111 -9.79 11.41 -12.46
CA ALA A 111 -10.29 10.06 -12.21
C ALA A 111 -10.91 9.94 -10.81
N LEU A 112 -10.24 10.47 -9.77
CA LEU A 112 -10.72 10.53 -8.40
C LEU A 112 -12.08 11.24 -8.28
N GLY A 113 -12.25 12.36 -8.99
CA GLY A 113 -13.51 13.10 -9.02
C GLY A 113 -14.62 12.38 -9.78
N SER A 114 -14.31 11.79 -10.95
CA SER A 114 -15.31 11.15 -11.81
C SER A 114 -15.70 9.73 -11.39
N GLU A 115 -14.77 8.96 -10.83
CA GLU A 115 -14.94 7.53 -10.53
C GLU A 115 -15.16 7.28 -9.04
N CYS A 116 -14.43 7.99 -8.18
CA CYS A 116 -14.51 7.80 -6.73
C CYS A 116 -15.38 8.86 -6.04
N GLY A 117 -15.82 9.90 -6.76
CA GLY A 117 -16.62 10.99 -6.19
C GLY A 117 -15.88 11.77 -5.10
N VAL A 118 -14.54 11.74 -5.11
CA VAL A 118 -13.70 12.51 -4.18
C VAL A 118 -13.67 13.94 -4.69
N GLN A 119 -14.46 14.82 -4.08
CA GLN A 119 -14.35 16.25 -4.30
C GLN A 119 -13.26 16.77 -3.38
N GLN A 120 -12.13 17.21 -3.96
CA GLN A 120 -11.12 17.93 -3.19
C GLN A 120 -11.81 19.12 -2.52
N GLY A 121 -11.93 19.08 -1.20
CA GLY A 121 -12.43 20.21 -0.43
C GLY A 121 -11.45 21.35 -0.63
N ALA A 122 -11.85 22.40 -1.35
CA ALA A 122 -11.10 23.65 -1.36
C ALA A 122 -11.05 24.18 0.09
N GLY A 123 -9.92 23.98 0.76
CA GLY A 123 -9.64 24.45 2.12
C GLY A 123 -8.23 24.96 2.22
#